data_AF-A0A6P0MF27-F1
#
_entry.id   AF-A0A6P0MF27-F1
#
_cell.length_a   1.000
_cell.length_b   1.000
_cell.length_c   1.000
_cell.angle_alpha   90.00
_cell.angle_beta   90.00
_cell.angle_gamma   90.00
#
_symmetry.space_group_name_H-M   'P 1'
#
loop_
_entity.id
_entity.type
_entity.pdbx_description
1 polymer ?
#
loop_
_entity_poly.entity_id
_entity_poly.type
_entity_poly.pdbx_seq_one_letter_code
_entity_poly.pdbx_strand_id
1 'polypeptide(L)'
;MNNEIQIKTLLATIIIEAQKELLSPVEFYNLCQKLRKKNITNKFYFLAPNPNLINFKHHKITAHKLCKFLDKLAYYVSHIAEEGHQELFYLQKLSIRLRNTTRKVVLVTKRRADYQSINSGNAMKIEVEVVGAGMIGRVARLRINDGKDIAFKAFFDPDFVWQHGPWAEIPIGIRLKACQVTKDLPEFLFAGQDWAVWEWIYPHTNPQLRTTGITYEQFAKQEGLTRLNPLNRSNYNPYNMRLDPGGIQKEYWGRRFHDFLRGIVFYFRKVHREGLKSLTPYLSGSSLCYLWLRLVALIFPRVTQTQLRSSHD
;
A
#
# COMPACT_ATOMS: atom_id res chain seq x y z
N MET A 1 -15.57 -6.85 -26.86
CA MET A 1 -15.61 -5.46 -26.36
C MET A 1 -16.52 -5.30 -25.13
N ASN A 2 -17.63 -6.05 -25.03
CA ASN A 2 -18.55 -6.01 -23.87
C ASN A 2 -17.93 -6.41 -22.52
N ASN A 3 -17.05 -7.42 -22.48
CA ASN A 3 -16.50 -7.90 -21.20
C ASN A 3 -15.62 -6.86 -20.48
N GLU A 4 -14.81 -6.07 -21.22
CA GLU A 4 -13.93 -5.07 -20.59
C GLU A 4 -14.72 -3.90 -19.97
N ILE A 5 -15.81 -3.49 -20.63
CA ILE A 5 -16.72 -2.47 -20.11
C ILE A 5 -17.42 -3.00 -18.86
N GLN A 6 -17.95 -4.22 -18.92
CA GLN A 6 -18.60 -4.87 -17.78
C GLN A 6 -17.65 -5.04 -16.57
N ILE A 7 -16.37 -5.39 -16.81
CA ILE A 7 -15.35 -5.46 -15.76
C ILE A 7 -15.14 -4.10 -15.09
N LYS A 8 -14.98 -3.04 -15.89
CA LYS A 8 -14.79 -1.69 -15.37
C LYS A 8 -16.00 -1.24 -14.55
N THR A 9 -17.21 -1.56 -15.00
CA THR A 9 -18.44 -1.26 -14.28
C THR A 9 -18.53 -2.01 -12.94
N LEU A 10 -18.26 -3.31 -12.93
CA LEU A 10 -18.33 -4.11 -11.69
C LEU A 10 -17.23 -3.73 -10.69
N LEU A 11 -16.01 -3.45 -11.16
CA LEU A 11 -14.93 -2.96 -10.29
C LEU A 11 -15.26 -1.58 -9.74
N ALA A 12 -15.89 -0.71 -10.53
CA ALA A 12 -16.39 0.58 -10.05
C ALA A 12 -17.44 0.40 -8.95
N THR A 13 -18.32 -0.61 -9.01
CA THR A 13 -19.26 -0.92 -7.93
C THR A 13 -18.54 -1.24 -6.62
N ILE A 14 -17.51 -2.09 -6.64
CA ILE A 14 -16.70 -2.41 -5.45
C ILE A 14 -16.03 -1.16 -4.88
N ILE A 15 -15.51 -0.28 -5.75
CA ILE A 15 -14.91 0.99 -5.32
C ILE A 15 -15.97 1.90 -4.69
N ILE A 16 -17.15 2.02 -5.29
CA ILE A 16 -18.24 2.84 -4.76
C ILE A 16 -18.70 2.33 -3.40
N GLU A 17 -18.81 1.01 -3.22
CA GLU A 17 -19.10 0.40 -1.91
C GLU A 17 -18.01 0.76 -0.89
N ALA A 18 -16.73 0.56 -1.22
CA ALA A 18 -15.61 0.92 -0.35
C ALA A 18 -15.50 2.44 -0.06
N GLN A 19 -16.02 3.29 -0.95
CA GLN A 19 -16.10 4.74 -0.72
C GLN A 19 -17.24 5.10 0.23
N LYS A 20 -18.34 4.35 0.24
CA LYS A 20 -19.52 4.62 1.07
C LYS A 20 -19.37 4.07 2.49
N GLU A 21 -18.78 2.89 2.63
CA GLU A 21 -18.61 2.21 3.90
C GLU A 21 -17.24 1.54 4.01
N LEU A 22 -16.75 1.40 5.24
CA LEU A 22 -15.56 0.62 5.49
C LEU A 22 -15.86 -0.88 5.41
N LEU A 23 -15.51 -1.48 4.28
CA LEU A 23 -15.56 -2.93 4.06
C LEU A 23 -14.47 -3.64 4.88
N SER A 24 -14.83 -4.75 5.52
CA SER A 24 -13.85 -5.63 6.16
C SER A 24 -12.94 -6.32 5.12
N PRO A 25 -11.76 -6.82 5.53
CA PRO A 25 -10.85 -7.48 4.60
C PRO A 25 -11.48 -8.69 3.90
N VAL A 26 -12.33 -9.43 4.60
CA VAL A 26 -13.01 -10.61 4.08
C VAL A 26 -14.09 -10.22 3.06
N GLU A 27 -14.89 -9.19 3.35
CA GLU A 27 -15.91 -8.69 2.44
C GLU A 27 -15.28 -8.18 1.14
N PHE A 28 -14.26 -7.32 1.25
CA PHE A 28 -13.56 -6.76 0.11
C PHE A 28 -12.90 -7.84 -0.75
N TYR A 29 -12.23 -8.82 -0.11
CA TYR A 29 -11.67 -9.98 -0.79
C TYR A 29 -12.74 -10.78 -1.53
N ASN A 30 -13.86 -11.11 -0.87
CA ASN A 30 -14.93 -11.91 -1.47
C ASN A 30 -15.58 -11.21 -2.66
N LEU A 31 -15.78 -9.90 -2.62
CA LEU A 31 -16.25 -9.11 -3.76
C LEU A 31 -15.28 -9.21 -4.94
N CYS A 32 -13.99 -9.05 -4.67
CA CYS A 32 -12.95 -9.21 -5.70
C CYS A 32 -12.91 -10.64 -6.28
N GLN A 33 -13.06 -11.67 -5.45
CA GLN A 33 -13.09 -13.06 -5.93
C GLN A 33 -14.34 -13.38 -6.75
N LYS A 34 -15.51 -12.84 -6.37
CA LYS A 34 -16.74 -12.95 -7.18
C LYS A 34 -16.53 -12.33 -8.56
N LEU A 35 -15.86 -11.17 -8.64
CA LEU A 35 -15.52 -10.54 -9.90
C LEU A 35 -14.53 -11.36 -10.72
N ARG A 36 -13.53 -11.98 -10.07
CA ARG A 36 -12.53 -12.84 -10.69
C ARG A 36 -13.15 -14.08 -11.33
N LYS A 37 -14.05 -14.76 -10.62
CA LYS A 37 -14.77 -15.95 -11.14
C LYS A 37 -15.60 -15.66 -12.39
N LYS A 38 -16.07 -14.43 -12.56
CA LYS A 38 -16.87 -14.00 -13.73
C LYS A 38 -16.02 -13.61 -14.94
N ASN A 39 -14.68 -13.57 -14.87
CA ASN A 39 -13.84 -12.97 -15.92
C ASN A 39 -12.46 -13.63 -16.12
N ILE A 40 -11.84 -13.35 -17.29
CA ILE A 40 -10.52 -13.85 -17.71
C ILE A 40 -9.34 -13.03 -17.12
N THR A 41 -9.60 -11.88 -16.48
CA THR A 41 -8.53 -11.01 -15.96
C THR A 41 -8.27 -11.29 -14.49
N ASN A 42 -7.00 -11.57 -14.17
CA ASN A 42 -6.55 -11.90 -12.83
C ASN A 42 -6.08 -10.71 -11.99
N LYS A 43 -6.15 -9.47 -12.51
CA LYS A 43 -5.63 -8.27 -11.85
C LYS A 43 -6.66 -7.14 -11.82
N PHE A 44 -6.83 -6.54 -10.65
CA PHE A 44 -7.69 -5.38 -10.43
C PHE A 44 -6.86 -4.16 -10.07
N TYR A 45 -7.30 -3.00 -10.54
CA TYR A 45 -6.70 -1.70 -10.23
C TYR A 45 -7.75 -0.81 -9.57
N PHE A 46 -7.44 -0.34 -8.37
CA PHE A 46 -8.34 0.45 -7.54
C PHE A 46 -7.95 1.91 -7.62
N LEU A 47 -8.89 2.75 -8.09
CA LEU A 47 -8.68 4.15 -8.46
C LEU A 47 -7.69 4.33 -9.61
N ALA A 48 -7.87 5.39 -10.40
CA ALA A 48 -6.94 5.72 -11.48
C ALA A 48 -5.82 6.63 -10.97
N PRO A 49 -4.57 6.45 -11.44
CA PRO A 49 -3.50 7.42 -11.25
C PRO A 49 -3.94 8.83 -11.67
N ASN A 50 -3.80 9.81 -10.77
CA ASN A 50 -4.24 11.18 -11.02
C ASN A 50 -3.35 11.83 -12.10
N PRO A 51 -3.91 12.34 -13.22
CA PRO A 51 -3.13 13.02 -14.27
C PRO A 51 -2.40 14.29 -13.80
N ASN A 52 -2.86 14.91 -12.71
CA ASN A 52 -2.19 16.07 -12.10
C ASN A 52 -0.98 15.66 -11.26
N LEU A 53 -0.93 14.41 -10.81
CA LEU A 53 0.21 13.85 -10.06
C LEU A 53 1.22 13.19 -11.01
N ILE A 54 0.72 12.47 -12.01
CA ILE A 54 1.53 11.73 -12.99
C ILE A 54 1.21 12.27 -14.38
N ASN A 55 2.17 12.98 -14.96
CA ASN A 55 2.01 13.53 -16.31
C ASN A 55 2.13 12.44 -17.37
N PHE A 56 0.99 12.04 -17.95
CA PHE A 56 0.92 11.06 -19.04
C PHE A 56 1.02 11.69 -20.45
N LYS A 57 0.86 13.01 -20.59
CA LYS A 57 0.63 13.67 -21.88
C LYS A 57 1.81 13.50 -22.85
N HIS A 58 3.03 13.54 -22.35
CA HIS A 58 4.23 13.55 -23.21
C HIS A 58 4.78 12.16 -23.55
N HIS A 59 4.46 11.12 -22.76
CA HIS A 59 5.21 9.85 -22.81
C HIS A 59 4.51 8.71 -23.56
N LYS A 60 3.29 8.93 -24.10
CA LYS A 60 2.46 7.90 -24.78
C LYS A 60 2.21 6.63 -23.95
N ILE A 61 2.56 6.65 -22.65
CA ILE A 61 2.24 5.63 -21.64
C ILE A 61 0.89 5.98 -21.05
N THR A 62 -0.01 5.01 -20.99
CA THR A 62 -1.33 5.19 -20.37
C THR A 62 -1.29 4.75 -18.91
N ALA A 63 -2.24 5.21 -18.09
CA ALA A 63 -2.38 4.76 -16.71
C ALA A 63 -2.41 3.23 -16.58
N HIS A 64 -3.16 2.54 -17.45
CA HIS A 64 -3.20 1.07 -17.49
C HIS A 64 -1.82 0.42 -17.71
N LYS A 65 -0.99 1.02 -18.58
CA LYS A 65 0.37 0.51 -18.83
C LYS A 65 1.29 0.76 -17.65
N LEU A 66 1.12 1.88 -16.95
CA LEU A 66 1.82 2.15 -15.70
C LEU A 66 1.43 1.11 -14.63
N CYS A 67 0.14 0.85 -14.42
CA CYS A 67 -0.30 -0.16 -13.45
C CYS A 67 0.28 -1.55 -13.74
N LYS A 68 0.33 -1.97 -15.02
CA LYS A 68 1.00 -3.23 -15.41
C LYS A 68 2.49 -3.25 -15.13
N PHE A 69 3.17 -2.10 -15.24
CA PHE A 69 4.55 -1.99 -14.81
C PHE A 69 4.66 -2.10 -13.28
N LEU A 70 3.77 -1.44 -12.54
CA LEU A 70 3.75 -1.50 -11.08
C LEU A 70 3.44 -2.90 -10.54
N ASP A 71 2.65 -3.72 -11.25
CA ASP A 71 2.48 -5.14 -10.92
C ASP A 71 3.83 -5.88 -10.93
N LYS A 72 4.67 -5.62 -11.93
CA LYS A 72 6.01 -6.21 -12.02
C LYS A 72 6.98 -5.59 -11.02
N LEU A 73 6.84 -4.28 -10.78
CA LEU A 73 7.65 -3.58 -9.79
C LEU A 73 7.35 -4.09 -8.38
N ALA A 74 6.11 -4.43 -8.06
CA ALA A 74 5.74 -5.01 -6.77
C ALA A 74 6.51 -6.32 -6.52
N TYR A 75 6.56 -7.20 -7.52
CA TYR A 75 7.36 -8.42 -7.46
C TYR A 75 8.85 -8.11 -7.31
N TYR A 76 9.37 -7.15 -8.08
CA TYR A 76 10.79 -6.77 -7.98
C TYR A 76 11.14 -6.23 -6.59
N VAL A 77 10.40 -5.22 -6.11
CA VAL A 77 10.61 -4.58 -4.81
C VAL A 77 10.42 -5.59 -3.69
N SER A 78 9.48 -6.53 -3.78
CA SER A 78 9.27 -7.53 -2.72
C SER A 78 10.43 -8.52 -2.54
N HIS A 79 11.38 -8.59 -3.47
CA HIS A 79 12.55 -9.49 -3.40
C HIS A 79 13.89 -8.77 -3.14
N ILE A 80 13.94 -7.44 -3.13
CA ILE A 80 15.16 -6.68 -2.81
C ILE A 80 15.34 -6.56 -1.30
N ALA A 81 16.35 -7.22 -0.72
CA ALA A 81 16.57 -7.20 0.73
C ALA A 81 17.19 -5.89 1.25
N GLU A 82 17.92 -5.16 0.42
CA GLU A 82 18.73 -4.01 0.82
C GLU A 82 17.92 -2.70 0.81
N GLU A 83 17.89 -2.02 1.96
CA GLU A 83 17.41 -0.64 2.07
C GLU A 83 18.44 0.33 1.47
N GLY A 84 17.96 1.38 0.82
CA GLY A 84 18.79 2.29 0.01
C GLY A 84 19.04 1.80 -1.41
N HIS A 85 18.57 0.61 -1.79
CA HIS A 85 18.71 0.10 -3.16
C HIS A 85 17.98 1.02 -4.15
N GLN A 86 18.72 1.61 -5.08
CA GLN A 86 18.21 2.56 -6.07
C GLN A 86 18.23 1.98 -7.48
N GLU A 87 17.17 2.26 -8.24
CA GLU A 87 17.02 1.83 -9.62
C GLU A 87 16.35 2.89 -10.49
N LEU A 88 16.75 2.90 -11.76
CA LEU A 88 16.20 3.79 -12.75
C LEU A 88 15.63 3.01 -13.93
N PHE A 89 14.32 3.16 -14.14
CA PHE A 89 13.59 2.56 -15.24
C PHE A 89 13.13 3.60 -16.26
N TYR A 90 13.15 3.21 -17.52
CA TYR A 90 12.53 3.98 -18.61
C TYR A 90 11.48 3.11 -19.31
N LEU A 91 10.26 3.63 -19.40
CA LEU A 91 9.13 3.01 -20.06
C LEU A 91 8.91 3.70 -21.40
N GLN A 92 9.06 2.95 -22.50
CA GLN A 92 8.85 3.47 -23.85
C GLN A 92 7.81 2.64 -24.59
N LYS A 93 6.82 3.31 -25.21
CA LYS A 93 5.86 2.63 -26.08
C LYS A 93 6.48 2.46 -27.46
N LEU A 94 6.62 1.20 -27.89
CA LEU A 94 7.12 0.85 -29.22
C LEU A 94 6.02 0.19 -30.04
N SER A 95 6.05 0.41 -31.35
CA SER A 95 5.24 -0.32 -32.33
C SER A 95 6.16 -1.29 -33.06
N ILE A 96 5.97 -2.58 -32.84
CA ILE A 96 6.75 -3.63 -33.51
C ILE A 96 5.88 -4.22 -34.61
N ARG A 97 6.36 -4.18 -35.86
CA ARG A 97 5.72 -4.83 -36.99
C ARG A 97 6.22 -6.26 -37.10
N LEU A 98 5.32 -7.23 -36.97
CA LEU A 98 5.59 -8.65 -37.16
C LEU A 98 4.75 -9.14 -38.34
N ARG A 99 5.40 -9.38 -39.48
CA ARG A 99 4.80 -9.81 -40.76
C ARG A 99 3.63 -8.91 -41.17
N ASN A 100 2.39 -9.31 -40.87
CA ASN A 100 1.15 -8.60 -41.21
C ASN A 100 0.47 -7.91 -40.01
N THR A 101 1.08 -7.91 -38.83
CA THR A 101 0.49 -7.32 -37.62
C THR A 101 1.42 -6.29 -36.99
N THR A 102 0.88 -5.14 -36.58
CA THR A 102 1.61 -4.18 -35.75
C THR A 102 1.18 -4.34 -34.29
N ARG A 103 2.11 -4.71 -33.42
CA ARG A 103 1.86 -4.84 -31.97
C ARG A 103 2.47 -3.66 -31.24
N LYS A 104 1.65 -2.99 -30.42
CA LYS A 104 2.10 -1.90 -29.53
C LYS A 104 2.57 -2.50 -28.21
N VAL A 105 3.87 -2.49 -27.95
CA VAL A 105 4.48 -2.99 -26.70
C VAL A 105 4.96 -1.84 -25.81
N VAL A 106 5.28 -2.15 -24.56
CA VAL A 106 6.01 -1.24 -23.67
C VAL A 106 7.36 -1.90 -23.41
N LEU A 107 8.42 -1.26 -23.89
CA LEU A 107 9.78 -1.61 -23.53
C LEU A 107 10.06 -1.00 -22.16
N VAL A 108 10.52 -1.84 -21.23
CA VAL A 108 11.04 -1.41 -19.94
C VAL A 108 12.54 -1.60 -20.02
N THR A 109 13.28 -0.52 -19.85
CA THR A 109 14.74 -0.57 -19.81
C THR A 109 15.20 -0.14 -18.44
N LYS A 110 16.16 -0.90 -17.91
CA LYS A 110 16.84 -0.62 -16.66
C LYS A 110 18.17 0.03 -17.02
N ARG A 111 18.47 1.21 -16.48
CA ARG A 111 19.77 1.83 -16.73
C ARG A 111 20.84 1.02 -15.99
N ARG A 112 21.68 0.29 -16.73
CA ARG A 112 23.05 -0.03 -16.29
C ARG A 112 23.93 1.16 -16.67
N ALA A 113 24.99 1.40 -15.89
CA ALA A 113 25.89 2.55 -16.07
C ALA A 113 26.38 2.75 -17.51
N ASP A 114 26.36 1.71 -18.34
CA ASP A 114 27.00 1.67 -19.67
C ASP A 114 26.07 1.88 -20.88
N TYR A 115 24.76 2.14 -20.71
CA TYR A 115 23.84 2.33 -21.85
C TYR A 115 23.34 3.78 -21.96
N GLN A 116 23.88 4.53 -22.92
CA GLN A 116 23.50 5.93 -23.24
C GLN A 116 22.45 6.08 -24.35
N SER A 117 21.98 5.03 -25.02
CA SER A 117 21.33 5.20 -26.33
C SER A 117 19.79 5.16 -26.39
N ILE A 118 19.07 5.22 -25.27
CA ILE A 118 17.60 5.27 -25.34
C ILE A 118 17.16 6.71 -25.52
N ASN A 119 16.57 6.98 -26.67
CA ASN A 119 16.00 8.26 -27.09
C ASN A 119 15.03 8.80 -26.01
N SER A 120 15.57 9.59 -25.08
CA SER A 120 15.02 9.87 -23.76
C SER A 120 13.82 10.81 -23.80
N GLY A 121 13.65 11.59 -24.88
CA GLY A 121 12.59 12.60 -24.98
C GLY A 121 11.15 12.06 -24.97
N ASN A 122 10.94 10.76 -25.23
CA ASN A 122 9.60 10.16 -25.28
C ASN A 122 9.38 9.01 -24.27
N ALA A 123 10.36 8.73 -23.41
CA ALA A 123 10.25 7.68 -22.40
C ALA A 123 9.71 8.25 -21.08
N MET A 124 8.94 7.46 -20.34
CA MET A 124 8.57 7.78 -18.96
C MET A 124 9.69 7.28 -18.03
N LYS A 125 10.31 8.21 -17.30
CA LYS A 125 11.36 7.96 -16.32
C LYS A 125 10.74 7.59 -14.97
N ILE A 126 11.21 6.51 -14.35
CA ILE A 126 10.77 6.07 -13.02
C ILE A 126 12.00 5.76 -12.18
N GLU A 127 12.26 6.62 -11.19
CA GLU A 127 13.24 6.37 -10.13
C GLU A 127 12.57 5.57 -9.02
N VAL A 128 13.30 4.58 -8.50
CA VAL A 128 12.85 3.69 -7.44
C VAL A 128 13.95 3.64 -6.39
N GLU A 129 13.59 3.83 -5.13
CA GLU A 129 14.48 3.64 -3.99
C GLU A 129 13.77 2.80 -2.95
N VAL A 130 14.35 1.67 -2.55
CA VAL A 130 13.82 0.88 -1.43
C VAL A 130 14.16 1.61 -0.13
N VAL A 131 13.15 1.98 0.65
CA VAL A 131 13.33 2.85 1.84
C VAL A 131 13.00 2.17 3.15
N GLY A 132 12.39 0.99 3.11
CA GLY A 132 12.08 0.26 4.33
C GLY A 132 11.31 -1.04 4.09
N ALA A 133 11.50 -2.01 4.98
CA ALA A 133 10.73 -3.25 4.97
C ALA A 133 9.94 -3.44 6.29
N GLY A 134 8.68 -3.85 6.17
CA GLY A 134 7.84 -4.24 7.30
C GLY A 134 7.46 -5.72 7.25
N MET A 135 6.58 -6.16 8.15
CA MET A 135 6.17 -7.57 8.21
C MET A 135 5.41 -8.06 6.99
N ILE A 136 4.67 -7.15 6.38
CA ILE A 136 3.60 -7.40 5.42
C ILE A 136 3.96 -6.94 4.01
N GLY A 137 5.06 -6.21 3.87
CA GLY A 137 5.45 -5.62 2.62
C GLY A 137 6.69 -4.76 2.74
N ARG A 138 7.15 -4.29 1.59
CA ARG A 138 8.29 -3.38 1.45
C ARG A 138 7.82 -2.08 0.83
N VAL A 139 8.39 -0.98 1.29
CA VAL A 139 8.10 0.36 0.80
C VAL A 139 9.26 0.84 -0.05
N ALA A 140 8.93 1.37 -1.22
CA ALA A 140 9.84 2.09 -2.09
C ALA A 140 9.34 3.51 -2.32
N ARG A 141 10.25 4.46 -2.37
CA ARG A 141 10.00 5.80 -2.89
C ARG A 141 10.05 5.73 -4.41
N LEU A 142 9.01 6.21 -5.08
CA LEU A 142 9.00 6.37 -6.53
C LEU A 142 8.98 7.84 -6.92
N ARG A 143 9.74 8.19 -7.96
CA ARG A 143 9.61 9.47 -8.65
C ARG A 143 9.38 9.22 -10.13
N ILE A 144 8.27 9.73 -10.65
CA ILE A 144 7.87 9.54 -12.06
C ILE A 144 8.05 10.87 -12.80
N ASN A 145 8.85 10.88 -13.87
CA ASN A 145 9.12 12.05 -14.72
C ASN A 145 9.50 13.31 -13.93
N ASP A 146 10.38 13.16 -12.93
CA ASP A 146 10.84 14.25 -12.05
C ASP A 146 9.69 14.96 -11.29
N GLY A 147 8.54 14.30 -11.15
CA GLY A 147 7.39 14.77 -10.38
C GLY A 147 7.57 14.62 -8.87
N LYS A 148 6.45 14.68 -8.13
CA LYS A 148 6.47 14.46 -6.68
C LYS A 148 6.78 13.00 -6.35
N ASP A 149 7.52 12.80 -5.26
CA ASP A 149 7.73 11.48 -4.68
C ASP A 149 6.39 10.88 -4.23
N ILE A 150 6.24 9.56 -4.44
CA ILE A 150 5.11 8.76 -3.96
C ILE A 150 5.64 7.53 -3.22
N ALA A 151 4.93 7.11 -2.17
CA ALA A 151 5.24 5.90 -1.44
C ALA A 151 4.56 4.70 -2.11
N PHE A 152 5.36 3.76 -2.62
CA PHE A 152 4.89 2.52 -3.22
C PHE A 152 5.13 1.37 -2.25
N LYS A 153 4.06 0.72 -1.80
CA LYS A 153 4.13 -0.43 -0.92
C LYS A 153 3.80 -1.69 -1.70
N ALA A 154 4.74 -2.64 -1.73
CA ALA A 154 4.55 -3.97 -2.29
C ALA A 154 4.29 -4.98 -1.16
N PHE A 155 3.23 -5.79 -1.26
CA PHE A 155 2.85 -6.75 -0.21
C PHE A 155 3.52 -8.11 -0.40
N PHE A 156 3.91 -8.78 0.69
CA PHE A 156 4.62 -10.07 0.65
C PHE A 156 3.72 -11.31 0.58
N ASP A 157 2.53 -11.28 1.16
CA ASP A 157 1.54 -12.37 1.08
C ASP A 157 0.18 -11.79 0.71
N PRO A 158 0.02 -11.32 -0.55
CA PRO A 158 -1.21 -10.65 -0.97
C PRO A 158 -2.41 -11.59 -0.99
N ASP A 159 -2.24 -12.91 -0.95
CA ASP A 159 -3.37 -13.86 -0.91
C ASP A 159 -3.91 -14.07 0.52
N PHE A 160 -3.13 -13.72 1.56
CA PHE A 160 -3.58 -13.86 2.93
C PHE A 160 -4.49 -12.71 3.36
N VAL A 161 -5.76 -13.05 3.62
CA VAL A 161 -6.78 -12.10 4.06
C VAL A 161 -6.57 -11.76 5.54
N TRP A 162 -6.05 -10.57 5.81
CA TRP A 162 -5.64 -10.11 7.13
C TRP A 162 -5.74 -8.59 7.29
N GLN A 163 -5.86 -8.10 8.53
CA GLN A 163 -6.00 -6.67 8.84
C GLN A 163 -4.78 -5.80 8.46
N HIS A 164 -3.64 -6.43 8.19
CA HIS A 164 -2.40 -5.78 7.77
C HIS A 164 -2.04 -6.13 6.31
N GLY A 165 -2.93 -6.78 5.57
CA GLY A 165 -2.71 -7.13 4.16
C GLY A 165 -3.33 -6.12 3.19
N PRO A 166 -3.16 -6.33 1.86
CA PRO A 166 -3.76 -5.47 0.84
C PRO A 166 -5.29 -5.40 0.98
N TRP A 167 -5.92 -6.51 1.37
CA TRP A 167 -7.38 -6.58 1.54
C TRP A 167 -7.90 -5.71 2.68
N ALA A 168 -7.06 -5.28 3.61
CA ALA A 168 -7.41 -4.31 4.63
C ALA A 168 -7.01 -2.89 4.23
N GLU A 169 -5.78 -2.72 3.73
CA GLU A 169 -5.21 -1.40 3.45
C GLU A 169 -5.81 -0.69 2.24
N ILE A 170 -6.22 -1.44 1.21
CA ILE A 170 -6.84 -0.86 0.03
C ILE A 170 -8.24 -0.30 0.35
N PRO A 171 -9.19 -1.05 0.95
CA PRO A 171 -10.51 -0.50 1.23
C PRO A 171 -10.46 0.64 2.27
N ILE A 172 -9.61 0.55 3.30
CA ILE A 172 -9.44 1.71 4.21
C ILE A 172 -8.84 2.91 3.48
N GLY A 173 -7.87 2.72 2.58
CA GLY A 173 -7.32 3.80 1.77
C GLY A 173 -8.38 4.47 0.89
N ILE A 174 -9.25 3.68 0.24
CA ILE A 174 -10.38 4.20 -0.55
C ILE A 174 -11.34 5.00 0.35
N ARG A 175 -11.70 4.48 1.53
CA ARG A 175 -12.62 5.15 2.47
C ARG A 175 -12.02 6.45 3.02
N LEU A 176 -10.77 6.42 3.48
CA LEU A 176 -10.05 7.60 3.98
C LEU A 176 -10.01 8.72 2.92
N LYS A 177 -9.73 8.35 1.66
CA LYS A 177 -9.73 9.30 0.53
C LYS A 177 -11.13 9.88 0.29
N ALA A 178 -12.16 9.05 0.31
CA ALA A 178 -13.55 9.50 0.12
C ALA A 178 -14.00 10.48 1.22
N CYS A 179 -13.54 10.26 2.45
CA CYS A 179 -13.85 11.08 3.62
C CYS A 179 -12.91 12.27 3.84
N GLN A 180 -11.95 12.53 2.93
CA GLN A 180 -11.01 13.64 3.03
C GLN A 180 -10.17 13.61 4.33
N VAL A 181 -9.74 12.42 4.76
CA VAL A 181 -8.79 12.27 5.87
C VAL A 181 -7.37 12.56 5.36
N THR A 182 -6.86 13.75 5.66
CA THR A 182 -5.61 14.27 5.07
C THR A 182 -4.64 14.84 6.09
N LYS A 183 -5.05 15.09 7.34
CA LYS A 183 -4.25 15.89 8.28
C LYS A 183 -3.17 15.12 9.04
N ASP A 184 -3.35 13.84 9.28
CA ASP A 184 -2.49 13.03 10.15
C ASP A 184 -2.24 11.62 9.61
N LEU A 185 -2.47 11.46 8.30
CA LEU A 185 -2.20 10.26 7.52
C LEU A 185 -1.75 10.64 6.10
N PRO A 186 -0.89 9.82 5.47
CA PRO A 186 -0.63 9.90 4.03
C PRO A 186 -1.92 9.71 3.23
N GLU A 187 -2.11 10.51 2.17
CA GLU A 187 -3.25 10.32 1.28
C GLU A 187 -3.11 9.05 0.43
N PHE A 188 -4.17 8.26 0.37
CA PHE A 188 -4.25 7.13 -0.55
C PHE A 188 -4.39 7.63 -1.99
N LEU A 189 -3.54 7.14 -2.90
CA LEU A 189 -3.54 7.60 -4.29
C LEU A 189 -4.29 6.63 -5.19
N PHE A 190 -3.77 5.40 -5.33
CA PHE A 190 -4.32 4.31 -6.13
C PHE A 190 -3.62 2.99 -5.79
N ALA A 191 -4.15 1.84 -6.22
CA ALA A 191 -3.58 0.54 -5.92
C ALA A 191 -3.79 -0.50 -7.02
N GLY A 192 -2.98 -1.55 -6.99
CA GLY A 192 -3.29 -2.86 -7.57
C GLY A 192 -3.73 -3.82 -6.47
N GLN A 193 -3.85 -5.11 -6.79
CA GLN A 193 -4.18 -6.11 -5.76
C GLN A 193 -3.04 -6.39 -4.78
N ASP A 194 -1.79 -6.28 -5.25
CA ASP A 194 -0.60 -6.71 -4.49
C ASP A 194 0.32 -5.53 -4.16
N TRP A 195 -0.13 -4.30 -4.45
CA TRP A 195 0.60 -3.07 -4.16
C TRP A 195 -0.34 -1.90 -3.97
N ALA A 196 0.08 -0.92 -3.17
CA ALA A 196 -0.65 0.31 -2.94
C ALA A 196 0.29 1.52 -3.06
N VAL A 197 -0.25 2.63 -3.57
CA VAL A 197 0.46 3.90 -3.68
C VAL A 197 -0.17 4.92 -2.75
N TRP A 198 0.66 5.48 -1.91
CA TRP A 198 0.34 6.52 -0.93
C TRP A 198 1.16 7.77 -1.23
N GLU A 199 0.72 8.90 -0.70
CA GLU A 199 1.51 10.11 -0.65
C GLU A 199 2.85 9.87 0.04
N TRP A 200 3.93 10.42 -0.50
CA TRP A 200 5.20 10.49 0.19
C TRP A 200 5.21 11.66 1.16
N ILE A 201 5.48 11.39 2.43
CA ILE A 201 5.66 12.42 3.46
C ILE A 201 7.15 12.76 3.54
N TYR A 202 7.51 14.00 3.20
CA TYR A 202 8.88 14.46 3.39
C TYR A 202 9.19 14.70 4.88
N PRO A 203 10.46 14.58 5.30
CA PRO A 203 10.86 14.73 6.70
C PRO A 203 10.44 16.02 7.39
N HIS A 204 10.16 17.08 6.62
CA HIS A 204 9.76 18.40 7.14
C HIS A 204 8.30 18.77 6.77
N THR A 205 7.56 17.86 6.13
CA THR A 205 6.15 18.07 5.84
C THR A 205 5.33 17.68 7.07
N ASN A 206 4.52 18.61 7.55
CA ASN A 206 3.50 18.33 8.56
C ASN A 206 2.10 18.40 7.93
N PRO A 207 1.50 17.27 7.56
CA PRO A 207 0.14 17.22 7.02
C PRO A 207 -0.93 17.87 7.89
N GLN A 208 -0.68 18.07 9.19
CA GLN A 208 -1.59 18.78 10.09
C GLN A 208 -1.85 20.22 9.63
N LEU A 209 -0.89 20.79 8.89
CA LEU A 209 -0.96 22.15 8.35
C LEU A 209 -1.78 22.26 7.05
N ARG A 210 -2.33 21.16 6.52
CA ARG A 210 -3.22 21.22 5.36
C ARG A 210 -4.46 22.04 5.69
N THR A 211 -4.83 22.96 4.79
CA THR A 211 -5.95 23.88 4.97
C THR A 211 -7.32 23.18 4.92
N THR A 212 -7.38 22.01 4.29
CA THR A 212 -8.62 21.23 4.08
C THR A 212 -8.49 19.82 4.63
N GLY A 213 -9.65 19.19 4.86
CA GLY A 213 -9.76 17.80 5.33
C GLY A 213 -9.85 17.64 6.85
N ILE A 214 -10.00 16.40 7.28
CA ILE A 214 -10.17 16.00 8.68
C ILE A 214 -9.00 15.16 9.17
N THR A 215 -8.90 15.04 10.49
CA THR A 215 -7.97 14.10 11.16
C THR A 215 -8.55 12.69 11.18
N TYR A 216 -7.68 11.69 11.33
CA TYR A 216 -8.06 10.31 11.55
C TYR A 216 -8.87 10.17 12.82
N GLU A 217 -8.56 10.90 13.90
CA GLU A 217 -9.32 10.82 15.13
C GLU A 217 -10.80 11.21 14.94
N GLN A 218 -11.05 12.31 14.22
CA GLN A 218 -12.40 12.73 13.86
C GLN A 218 -13.12 11.67 13.04
N PHE A 219 -12.46 11.13 12.01
CA PHE A 219 -12.99 10.07 11.17
C PHE A 219 -13.27 8.78 11.95
N ALA A 220 -12.33 8.34 12.79
CA ALA A 220 -12.45 7.13 13.59
C ALA A 220 -13.60 7.22 14.59
N LYS A 221 -13.86 8.40 15.15
CA LYS A 221 -15.03 8.63 16.02
C LYS A 221 -16.34 8.52 15.24
N GLN A 222 -16.39 9.03 14.01
CA GLN A 222 -17.58 8.96 13.16
C GLN A 222 -17.89 7.53 12.71
N GLU A 223 -16.86 6.77 12.33
CA GLU A 223 -16.99 5.43 11.76
C GLU A 223 -16.91 4.29 12.80
N GLY A 224 -16.69 4.61 14.08
CA GLY A 224 -16.53 3.61 15.14
C GLY A 224 -15.28 2.75 14.98
N LEU A 225 -14.15 3.35 14.60
CA LEU A 225 -12.91 2.64 14.30
C LEU A 225 -12.00 2.49 15.52
N THR A 226 -11.11 1.51 15.42
CA THR A 226 -9.99 1.31 16.33
C THR A 226 -9.15 2.58 16.43
N ARG A 227 -8.78 2.98 17.64
CA ARG A 227 -7.75 4.01 17.84
C ARG A 227 -6.41 3.51 17.29
N LEU A 228 -5.60 4.43 16.74
CA LEU A 228 -4.24 4.08 16.33
C LEU A 228 -3.44 3.62 17.55
N ASN A 229 -2.66 2.55 17.39
CA ASN A 229 -1.84 2.03 18.48
C ASN A 229 -0.60 2.93 18.68
N PRO A 230 -0.49 3.70 19.77
CA PRO A 230 0.64 4.60 19.98
C PRO A 230 1.95 3.85 20.29
N LEU A 231 1.85 2.58 20.68
CA LEU A 231 3.01 1.78 21.05
C LEU A 231 3.79 1.25 19.82
N ASN A 232 3.21 1.33 18.62
CA ASN A 232 3.86 0.87 17.39
C ASN A 232 4.65 2.02 16.73
N ARG A 233 5.65 2.56 17.44
CA ARG A 233 6.41 3.77 17.05
C ARG A 233 7.06 3.67 15.66
N SER A 234 7.44 2.47 15.20
CA SER A 234 8.02 2.26 13.86
C SER A 234 7.09 2.64 12.70
N ASN A 235 5.78 2.73 12.97
CA ASN A 235 4.78 3.12 11.98
C ASN A 235 4.45 4.61 12.06
N TYR A 236 5.19 5.40 12.85
CA TYR A 236 5.02 6.84 12.96
C TYR A 236 6.29 7.55 12.52
N ASN A 237 6.13 8.76 11.98
CA ASN A 237 7.26 9.66 11.75
C ASN A 237 7.62 10.42 13.05
N PRO A 238 8.70 11.23 13.05
CA PRO A 238 9.10 12.03 14.23
C PRO A 238 8.04 13.02 14.73
N TYR A 239 7.05 13.37 13.91
CA TYR A 239 5.92 14.22 14.29
C TYR A 239 4.70 13.43 14.78
N ASN A 240 4.89 12.15 15.14
CA ASN A 240 3.85 11.24 15.61
C ASN A 240 2.69 11.08 14.60
N MET A 241 2.97 11.23 13.31
CA MET A 241 2.02 10.94 12.24
C MET A 241 2.15 9.48 11.81
N ARG A 242 1.02 8.80 11.70
CA ARG A 242 0.95 7.40 11.29
C ARG A 242 1.21 7.26 9.79
N LEU A 243 2.22 6.48 9.41
CA LEU A 243 2.62 6.25 8.02
C LEU A 243 1.98 4.99 7.41
N ASP A 244 1.57 4.03 8.25
CA ASP A 244 1.04 2.74 7.82
C ASP A 244 -0.40 2.54 8.31
N PRO A 245 -1.42 2.57 7.43
CA PRO A 245 -2.82 2.41 7.81
C PRO A 245 -3.18 0.95 8.15
N GLY A 246 -2.25 0.00 8.01
CA GLY A 246 -2.47 -1.40 8.40
C GLY A 246 -2.99 -1.53 9.83
N GLY A 247 -4.07 -2.29 10.00
CA GLY A 247 -4.72 -2.55 11.28
C GLY A 247 -5.88 -1.61 11.65
N ILE A 248 -6.19 -0.60 10.84
CA ILE A 248 -7.39 0.24 11.02
C ILE A 248 -8.63 -0.58 10.64
N GLN A 249 -9.56 -0.76 11.59
CA GLN A 249 -10.80 -1.51 11.40
C GLN A 249 -11.94 -0.98 12.26
N LYS A 250 -13.18 -1.42 11.99
CA LYS A 250 -14.31 -1.19 12.91
C LYS A 250 -14.02 -1.86 14.26
N GLU A 251 -14.28 -1.16 15.35
CA GLU A 251 -14.18 -1.74 16.69
C GLU A 251 -15.47 -2.51 17.01
N TYR A 252 -15.34 -3.77 17.39
CA TYR A 252 -16.45 -4.62 17.83
C TYR A 252 -15.99 -5.65 18.86
N TRP A 253 -16.93 -6.19 19.63
CA TRP A 253 -16.62 -7.16 20.68
C TRP A 253 -16.04 -8.45 20.09
N GLY A 254 -14.96 -8.97 20.68
CA GLY A 254 -14.27 -10.15 20.17
C GLY A 254 -13.27 -9.89 19.02
N ARG A 255 -13.22 -8.67 18.45
CA ARG A 255 -12.24 -8.29 17.40
C ARG A 255 -10.81 -8.62 17.78
N ARG A 256 -10.37 -8.19 18.97
CA ARG A 256 -8.99 -8.40 19.45
C ARG A 256 -8.60 -9.88 19.50
N PHE A 257 -9.54 -10.75 19.84
CA PHE A 257 -9.33 -12.20 19.86
C PHE A 257 -9.24 -12.77 18.43
N HIS A 258 -10.13 -12.34 17.53
CA HIS A 258 -10.05 -12.70 16.11
C HIS A 258 -8.72 -12.25 15.47
N ASP A 259 -8.30 -11.01 15.74
CA ASP A 259 -7.04 -10.43 15.27
C ASP A 259 -5.83 -11.22 15.79
N PHE A 260 -5.87 -11.66 17.05
CA PHE A 260 -4.84 -12.49 17.66
C PHE A 260 -4.73 -13.84 16.96
N LEU A 261 -5.84 -14.55 16.74
CA LEU A 261 -5.84 -15.83 16.01
C LEU A 261 -5.34 -15.68 14.58
N ARG A 262 -5.79 -14.65 13.86
CA ARG A 262 -5.29 -14.34 12.50
C ARG A 262 -3.79 -14.03 12.50
N GLY A 263 -3.33 -13.33 13.52
CA GLY A 263 -1.90 -13.08 13.75
C GLY A 263 -1.10 -14.37 13.92
N ILE A 264 -1.59 -15.32 14.73
CA ILE A 264 -0.94 -16.63 14.88
C ILE A 264 -0.83 -17.35 13.54
N VAL A 265 -1.92 -17.43 12.77
CA VAL A 265 -1.93 -18.07 11.45
C VAL A 265 -0.93 -17.40 10.50
N PHE A 266 -0.86 -16.06 10.51
CA PHE A 266 0.11 -15.32 9.72
C PHE A 266 1.55 -15.70 10.08
N TYR A 267 1.91 -15.66 11.37
CA TYR A 267 3.27 -16.00 11.80
C TYR A 267 3.62 -17.45 11.49
N PHE A 268 2.67 -18.38 11.66
CA PHE A 268 2.85 -19.77 11.27
C PHE A 268 3.17 -19.90 9.76
N ARG A 269 2.38 -19.27 8.89
CA ARG A 269 2.62 -19.25 7.44
C ARG A 269 3.96 -18.62 7.09
N LYS A 270 4.33 -17.53 7.77
CA LYS A 270 5.59 -16.81 7.52
C LYS A 270 6.80 -17.66 7.91
N VAL A 271 6.78 -18.29 9.08
CA VAL A 271 7.83 -19.22 9.51
C VAL A 271 7.92 -20.41 8.56
N HIS A 272 6.80 -20.94 8.08
CA HIS A 272 6.82 -22.02 7.09
C HIS A 272 7.47 -21.61 5.76
N ARG A 273 7.24 -20.37 5.31
CA ARG A 273 7.76 -19.85 4.03
C ARG A 273 9.22 -19.40 4.11
N GLU A 274 9.59 -18.69 5.17
CA GLU A 274 10.86 -17.96 5.28
C GLU A 274 11.79 -18.54 6.36
N GLY A 275 11.32 -19.56 7.08
CA GLY A 275 12.01 -20.13 8.24
C GLY A 275 11.97 -19.21 9.47
N LEU A 276 12.57 -19.68 10.56
CA LEU A 276 12.65 -18.94 11.84
C LEU A 276 13.44 -17.63 11.75
N LYS A 277 14.34 -17.50 10.75
CA LYS A 277 15.10 -16.26 10.50
C LYS A 277 14.20 -15.06 10.15
N SER A 278 12.97 -15.30 9.72
CA SER A 278 11.98 -14.23 9.51
C SER A 278 11.53 -13.55 10.81
N LEU A 279 11.71 -14.21 11.95
CA LEU A 279 11.36 -13.69 13.28
C LEU A 279 12.50 -12.90 13.93
N THR A 280 13.73 -12.98 13.41
CA THR A 280 14.92 -12.35 14.00
C THR A 280 14.74 -10.85 14.29
N PRO A 281 14.12 -10.04 13.41
CA PRO A 281 13.86 -8.62 13.72
C PRO A 281 12.93 -8.39 14.92
N TYR A 282 12.22 -9.42 15.40
CA TYR A 282 11.18 -9.36 16.44
C TYR A 282 11.60 -10.02 17.76
N LEU A 283 12.79 -10.64 17.79
CA LEU A 283 13.37 -11.21 18.99
C LEU A 283 14.25 -10.19 19.76
N SER A 284 14.22 -8.92 19.35
CA SER A 284 14.90 -7.85 20.09
C SER A 284 14.21 -7.56 21.42
N GLY A 285 14.96 -7.09 22.42
CA GLY A 285 14.40 -6.76 23.74
C GLY A 285 13.27 -5.72 23.67
N SER A 286 13.35 -4.75 22.76
CA SER A 286 12.29 -3.75 22.55
C SER A 286 11.03 -4.37 21.93
N SER A 287 11.18 -5.30 20.97
CA SER A 287 10.06 -6.04 20.38
C SER A 287 9.37 -6.97 21.39
N LEU A 288 10.15 -7.61 22.27
CA LEU A 288 9.63 -8.47 23.34
C LEU A 288 8.89 -7.66 24.42
N CYS A 289 9.45 -6.52 24.83
CA CYS A 289 8.79 -5.59 25.75
C CYS A 289 7.46 -5.10 25.15
N TYR A 290 7.46 -4.71 23.88
CA TYR A 290 6.25 -4.31 23.16
C TYR A 290 5.21 -5.45 23.08
N LEU A 291 5.64 -6.69 22.80
CA LEU A 291 4.76 -7.85 22.79
C LEU A 291 4.14 -8.09 24.17
N TRP A 292 4.93 -8.00 25.24
CA TRP A 292 4.47 -8.14 26.61
C TRP A 292 3.46 -7.06 26.99
N LEU A 293 3.75 -5.78 26.68
CA LEU A 293 2.81 -4.67 26.88
C LEU A 293 1.50 -4.90 26.11
N ARG A 294 1.57 -5.46 24.90
CA ARG A 294 0.37 -5.84 24.13
C ARG A 294 -0.44 -6.94 24.81
N LEU A 295 0.21 -7.97 25.34
CA LEU A 295 -0.46 -9.04 26.09
C LEU A 295 -1.14 -8.50 27.34
N VAL A 296 -0.47 -7.61 28.09
CA VAL A 296 -1.08 -6.90 29.22
C VAL A 296 -2.28 -6.07 28.77
N ALA A 297 -2.18 -5.34 27.66
CA ALA A 297 -3.26 -4.52 27.12
C ALA A 297 -4.47 -5.32 26.60
N LEU A 298 -4.27 -6.59 26.22
CA LEU A 298 -5.36 -7.51 25.89
C LEU A 298 -6.17 -7.88 27.14
N ILE A 299 -5.52 -8.03 28.29
CA ILE A 299 -6.13 -8.41 29.57
C ILE A 299 -6.68 -7.16 30.31
N PHE A 300 -6.00 -6.03 30.21
CA PHE A 300 -6.34 -4.78 30.91
C PHE A 300 -6.49 -3.60 29.93
N PRO A 301 -7.65 -3.44 29.25
CA PRO A 301 -7.83 -2.46 28.18
C PRO A 301 -7.65 -0.98 28.60
N ARG A 302 -7.75 -0.67 29.91
CA ARG A 302 -7.69 0.69 30.46
C ARG A 302 -6.29 1.16 30.87
N VAL A 303 -5.29 0.28 30.97
CA VAL A 303 -3.97 0.59 31.55
C VAL A 303 -3.02 1.29 30.55
N THR A 304 -3.27 1.20 29.25
CA THR A 304 -2.25 1.53 28.24
C THR A 304 -2.09 2.99 27.82
N GLN A 305 -3.01 3.91 28.11
CA GLN A 305 -2.92 5.28 27.53
C GLN A 305 -2.31 6.32 28.46
N THR A 306 -2.56 6.25 29.76
CA THR A 306 -2.21 7.33 30.69
C THR A 306 -0.83 7.15 31.36
N GLN A 307 -0.36 5.91 31.54
CA GLN A 307 0.90 5.62 32.26
C GLN A 307 2.14 5.47 31.36
N LEU A 308 1.97 5.27 30.04
CA LEU A 308 3.08 5.05 29.11
C LEU A 308 3.60 6.32 28.42
N ARG A 309 2.92 7.46 28.63
CA ARG A 309 3.42 8.79 28.24
C ARG A 309 4.47 9.33 29.21
N SER A 310 4.46 8.88 30.47
CA SER A 310 5.30 9.43 31.55
C SER A 310 6.56 8.62 31.85
N SER A 311 6.78 7.48 31.20
CA SER A 311 7.90 6.57 31.50
C SER A 311 9.05 6.63 30.49
N HIS A 312 9.00 7.53 29.50
CA HIS A 312 10.00 7.65 28.44
C HIS A 312 10.27 9.09 27.97
N ASP A 313 10.04 10.06 28.87
CA ASP A 313 10.77 11.34 28.81
C ASP A 313 12.11 11.18 29.54
#